data_AF-A0A923SAH2-F1
#
_entry.id   AF-A0A923SAH2-F1
#
_cell.length_a   1.000
_cell.length_b   1.000
_cell.length_c   1.000
_cell.angle_alpha   90.00
_cell.angle_beta   90.00
_cell.angle_gamma   90.00
#
_symmetry.space_group_name_H-M   'P 1'
#
loop_
_entity.id
_entity.type
_entity.pdbx_description
1 polymer ?
#
loop_
_entity_poly.entity_id
_entity_poly.type
_entity_poly.pdbx_seq_one_letter_code
_entity_poly.pdbx_strand_id
1 'polypeptide(L)'
;MTEREELLQRLERVKALAERGVGGEKENAEALLNRLMAKYGISEEDIEDTAERDYFIRYHNFWERKLIVQIAYKHLGSGHCCGTVGTQSGRPHKEICVTCTPAQYIEIEADFEFYKAAWEEELAIFYSAFISKNDIFPPPELASPSDDDEIDLVRLEKVRAMMSGIDRRTRSKALPGSMEDDDDE
;
A
#
# COMPACT_ATOMS: atom_id res chain seq x y z
N MET A 1 26.81 15.17 -14.84
CA MET A 1 25.47 15.01 -15.45
C MET A 1 24.68 16.25 -15.09
N THR A 2 23.99 16.84 -16.05
CA THR A 2 23.11 17.98 -15.77
C THR A 2 21.84 17.48 -15.08
N GLU A 3 21.22 18.26 -14.20
CA GLU A 3 19.95 17.91 -13.53
C GLU A 3 18.86 17.48 -14.55
N ARG A 4 18.90 18.03 -15.77
CA ARG A 4 18.12 17.63 -16.94
C ARG A 4 18.29 16.16 -17.35
N GLU A 5 19.51 15.63 -17.29
CA GLU A 5 19.80 14.23 -17.61
C GLU A 5 19.34 13.30 -16.49
N GLU A 6 19.40 13.73 -15.22
CA GLU A 6 18.93 12.94 -14.08
C GLU A 6 17.40 12.87 -13.99
N LEU A 7 16.73 13.95 -14.36
CA LEU A 7 15.27 14.02 -14.46
C LEU A 7 14.73 13.23 -15.65
N LEU A 8 15.35 13.37 -16.82
CA LEU A 8 15.06 12.52 -17.98
C LEU A 8 15.30 11.05 -17.64
N GLN A 9 16.39 10.71 -16.93
CA GLN A 9 16.64 9.35 -16.43
C GLN A 9 15.62 8.86 -15.40
N ARG A 10 14.99 9.75 -14.61
CA ARG A 10 13.94 9.39 -13.64
C ARG A 10 12.60 9.16 -14.31
N LEU A 11 12.22 9.99 -15.28
CA LEU A 11 11.13 9.70 -16.20
C LEU A 11 11.42 8.45 -17.03
N GLU A 12 12.67 8.23 -17.44
CA GLU A 12 13.14 6.98 -18.03
C GLU A 12 13.09 5.82 -17.04
N ARG A 13 13.17 6.03 -15.72
CA ARG A 13 12.98 4.98 -14.71
C ARG A 13 11.52 4.64 -14.48
N VAL A 14 10.62 5.63 -14.47
CA VAL A 14 9.17 5.40 -14.50
C VAL A 14 8.77 4.68 -15.79
N LYS A 15 9.37 5.09 -16.91
CA LYS A 15 9.30 4.39 -18.20
C LYS A 15 10.00 3.03 -18.19
N ALA A 16 11.09 2.84 -17.44
CA ALA A 16 11.79 1.55 -17.33
C ALA A 16 11.08 0.58 -16.39
N LEU A 17 10.34 1.10 -15.41
CA LEU A 17 9.32 0.38 -14.65
C LEU A 17 8.21 -0.09 -15.60
N ALA A 18 7.79 0.78 -16.53
CA ALA A 18 6.86 0.42 -17.62
C ALA A 18 7.46 -0.57 -18.64
N GLU A 19 8.77 -0.50 -18.94
CA GLU A 19 9.46 -1.39 -19.90
C GLU A 19 9.89 -2.73 -19.29
N ARG A 20 10.05 -2.82 -17.96
CA ARG A 20 10.22 -4.09 -17.25
C ARG A 20 8.90 -4.83 -17.03
N GLY A 21 7.77 -4.14 -17.13
CA GLY A 21 6.45 -4.75 -17.14
C GLY A 21 6.17 -5.46 -18.47
N VAL A 22 5.51 -6.62 -18.42
CA VAL A 22 5.20 -7.41 -19.62
C VAL A 22 3.75 -7.14 -20.03
N GLY A 23 3.54 -6.51 -21.19
CA GLY A 23 2.19 -6.28 -21.73
C GLY A 23 1.46 -5.08 -21.11
N GLY A 24 0.23 -5.28 -20.64
CA GLY A 24 -0.69 -4.20 -20.21
C GLY A 24 -0.20 -3.35 -19.02
N GLU A 25 0.81 -3.80 -18.28
CA GLU A 25 1.48 -3.03 -17.22
C GLU A 25 2.14 -1.75 -17.75
N LYS A 26 2.68 -1.80 -18.97
CA LYS A 26 3.32 -0.65 -19.63
C LYS A 26 2.31 0.44 -19.97
N GLU A 27 1.21 0.05 -20.61
CA GLU A 27 0.14 0.97 -21.03
C GLU A 27 -0.55 1.59 -19.80
N ASN A 28 -0.71 0.82 -18.72
CA ASN A 28 -1.29 1.31 -17.49
C ASN A 28 -0.36 2.31 -16.77
N ALA A 29 0.96 2.09 -16.79
CA ALA A 29 1.94 3.02 -16.24
C ALA A 29 2.04 4.33 -17.03
N GLU A 30 2.01 4.27 -18.37
CA GLU A 30 1.95 5.47 -19.22
C GLU A 30 0.64 6.23 -19.04
N ALA A 31 -0.50 5.52 -18.92
CA ALA A 31 -1.79 6.13 -18.62
C ALA A 31 -1.80 6.79 -17.23
N LEU A 32 -1.18 6.15 -16.24
CA LEU A 32 -1.04 6.69 -14.88
C LEU A 32 -0.21 7.97 -14.89
N LEU A 33 0.94 7.98 -15.56
CA LEU A 33 1.79 9.16 -15.67
C LEU A 33 1.05 10.34 -16.33
N ASN A 34 0.42 10.10 -17.48
CA ASN A 34 -0.37 11.12 -18.19
C ASN A 34 -1.54 11.64 -17.34
N ARG A 35 -2.22 10.73 -16.62
CA ARG A 35 -3.30 11.09 -15.71
C ARG A 35 -2.80 11.96 -14.56
N LEU A 36 -1.64 11.65 -13.98
CA LEU A 36 -1.05 12.42 -12.88
C LEU A 36 -0.62 13.80 -13.35
N MET A 37 0.08 13.90 -14.48
CA MET A 37 0.44 15.20 -15.08
C MET A 37 -0.80 16.06 -15.34
N ALA A 38 -1.87 15.47 -15.91
CA ALA A 38 -3.13 16.17 -16.14
C ALA A 38 -3.86 16.57 -14.84
N LYS A 39 -3.88 15.70 -13.82
CA LYS A 39 -4.57 15.94 -12.54
C LYS A 39 -4.00 17.14 -11.80
N TYR A 40 -2.69 17.36 -11.89
CA TYR A 40 -2.00 18.44 -11.17
C TYR A 40 -1.62 19.62 -12.06
N GLY A 41 -1.94 19.57 -13.35
CA GLY A 41 -1.60 20.64 -14.30
C GLY A 41 -0.08 20.83 -14.44
N ILE A 42 0.68 19.75 -14.30
CA ILE A 42 2.15 19.77 -14.38
C ILE A 42 2.53 19.60 -15.86
N SER A 43 3.12 20.64 -16.44
CA SER A 43 3.71 20.60 -17.78
C SER A 43 5.10 19.93 -17.75
N GLU A 44 5.64 19.55 -18.91
CA GLU A 44 7.02 19.06 -18.98
C GLU A 44 8.04 20.09 -18.46
N GLU A 45 7.76 21.39 -18.62
CA GLU A 45 8.59 22.47 -18.06
C GLU A 45 8.51 22.54 -16.53
N ASP A 46 7.35 22.24 -15.93
CA ASP A 46 7.19 22.15 -14.47
C ASP A 46 7.93 20.95 -13.87
N ILE A 47 8.25 19.93 -14.67
CA ILE A 47 9.08 18.80 -14.22
C ILE A 47 10.55 19.26 -14.08
N GLU A 48 11.00 20.19 -14.93
CA GLU A 48 12.32 20.81 -14.83
C GLU A 48 12.42 21.80 -13.65
N ASP A 49 11.29 22.17 -13.03
CA ASP A 49 11.27 22.98 -11.83
C ASP A 49 11.80 22.21 -10.61
N THR A 50 12.92 22.67 -10.07
CA THR A 50 13.55 22.13 -8.88
C THR A 50 13.12 22.84 -7.60
N ALA A 51 12.22 23.82 -7.68
CA ALA A 51 11.70 24.51 -6.50
C ALA A 51 10.81 23.57 -5.67
N GLU A 52 11.14 23.45 -4.39
CA GLU A 52 10.32 22.71 -3.44
C GLU A 52 9.04 23.46 -3.10
N ARG A 53 7.94 22.71 -3.01
CA ARG A 53 6.61 23.21 -2.67
C ARG A 53 5.92 22.21 -1.75
N ASP A 54 4.93 22.69 -1.01
CA ASP A 54 4.09 21.85 -0.16
C ASP A 54 2.97 21.20 -0.97
N TYR A 55 2.94 19.87 -0.96
CA TYR A 55 1.87 19.07 -1.54
C TYR A 55 1.12 18.29 -0.46
N PHE A 56 -0.17 18.07 -0.65
CA PHE A 56 -1.05 17.47 0.36
C PHE A 56 -1.67 16.17 -0.16
N ILE A 57 -1.29 15.05 0.47
CA ILE A 57 -1.79 13.72 0.11
C ILE A 57 -2.80 13.25 1.14
N ARG A 58 -4.02 12.93 0.70
CA ARG A 58 -5.12 12.49 1.56
C ARG A 58 -5.04 11.00 1.87
N TYR A 59 -5.35 10.63 3.10
CA TYR A 59 -5.46 9.24 3.55
C TYR A 59 -6.79 8.95 4.25
N HIS A 60 -7.20 7.68 4.28
CA HIS A 60 -8.50 7.27 4.81
C HIS A 60 -8.38 6.48 6.11
N ASN A 61 -7.26 5.77 6.28
CA ASN A 61 -6.99 4.93 7.44
C ASN A 61 -5.53 5.07 7.92
N PHE A 62 -5.23 4.43 9.05
CA PHE A 62 -3.91 4.48 9.68
C PHE A 62 -2.79 3.86 8.80
N TRP A 63 -3.11 2.81 8.06
CA TRP A 63 -2.16 2.09 7.23
C TRP A 63 -1.79 2.87 5.97
N GLU A 64 -2.76 3.50 5.31
CA GLU A 64 -2.51 4.44 4.21
C GLU A 64 -1.59 5.58 4.66
N ARG A 65 -1.86 6.17 5.83
CA ARG A 65 -0.98 7.20 6.41
C ARG A 65 0.45 6.70 6.57
N LYS A 66 0.63 5.47 7.10
CA LYS A 66 1.96 4.87 7.26
C LYS A 66 2.63 4.61 5.92
N LEU A 67 1.88 4.14 4.93
CA LEU A 67 2.38 3.85 3.60
C LEU A 67 2.88 5.12 2.91
N ILE A 68 2.10 6.21 2.94
CA ILE A 68 2.50 7.52 2.38
C ILE A 68 3.82 7.99 3.00
N VAL A 69 3.93 7.96 4.34
CA VAL A 69 5.15 8.39 5.03
C VAL A 69 6.36 7.52 4.64
N GLN A 70 6.16 6.21 4.49
CA GLN A 70 7.22 5.29 4.08
C GLN A 70 7.67 5.52 2.63
N ILE A 71 6.73 5.81 1.72
CA ILE A 71 7.02 6.11 0.31
C ILE A 71 7.72 7.45 0.18
N ALA A 72 7.24 8.48 0.87
CA ALA A 72 7.92 9.76 0.89
C ALA A 72 9.34 9.65 1.49
N TYR A 73 9.52 8.81 2.53
CA TYR A 73 10.85 8.50 3.06
C TYR A 73 11.76 7.80 2.03
N LYS A 74 11.23 6.87 1.22
CA LYS A 74 11.97 6.21 0.13
C LYS A 74 12.52 7.23 -0.88
N HIS A 75 11.74 8.27 -1.20
CA HIS A 75 12.10 9.26 -2.22
C HIS A 75 12.89 10.46 -1.70
N LEU A 76 12.62 10.91 -0.48
CA LEU A 76 13.12 12.17 0.08
C LEU A 76 14.00 12.00 1.33
N GLY A 77 13.99 10.82 1.94
CA GLY A 77 14.60 10.60 3.25
C GLY A 77 13.81 11.24 4.40
N SER A 78 14.50 11.53 5.50
CA SER A 78 13.87 12.03 6.73
C SER A 78 13.49 13.51 6.63
N GLY A 79 12.43 13.92 7.32
CA GLY A 79 12.14 15.35 7.58
C GLY A 79 11.29 16.07 6.53
N HIS A 80 10.88 15.40 5.45
CA HIS A 80 10.15 16.01 4.34
C HIS A 80 8.63 15.77 4.41
N CYS A 81 8.13 15.25 5.54
CA CYS A 81 6.71 15.01 5.75
C CYS A 81 6.26 15.50 7.11
N CYS A 82 5.12 16.17 7.15
CA CYS A 82 4.47 16.56 8.40
C CYS A 82 2.96 16.30 8.36
N GLY A 83 2.39 16.02 9.54
CA GLY A 83 0.95 16.00 9.71
C GLY A 83 0.41 17.42 9.65
N THR A 84 -0.79 17.57 9.10
CA THR A 84 -1.46 18.87 8.97
C THR A 84 -2.56 19.01 10.03
N VAL A 85 -2.74 20.22 10.56
CA VAL A 85 -3.78 20.53 11.56
C VAL A 85 -4.58 21.76 11.12
N GLY A 86 -5.89 21.74 11.40
CA GLY A 86 -6.76 22.85 11.04
C GLY A 86 -6.46 24.07 11.89
N THR A 87 -6.14 25.19 11.24
CA THR A 87 -5.70 26.44 11.90
C THR A 87 -6.69 26.95 12.95
N GLN A 88 -8.00 26.77 12.72
CA GLN A 88 -9.05 27.16 13.68
C GLN A 88 -9.46 26.05 14.65
N SER A 89 -9.44 24.78 14.22
CA SER A 89 -10.00 23.68 15.00
C SER A 89 -8.96 22.94 15.84
N GLY A 90 -7.67 23.08 15.51
CA GLY A 90 -6.58 22.29 16.07
C GLY A 90 -6.67 20.79 15.76
N ARG A 91 -7.67 20.36 14.97
CA ARG A 91 -7.87 18.94 14.66
C ARG A 91 -6.94 18.52 13.54
N PRO A 92 -6.34 17.32 13.62
CA PRO A 92 -5.53 16.79 12.52
C PRO A 92 -6.40 16.61 11.28
N HIS A 93 -5.91 17.11 10.15
CA HIS A 93 -6.46 16.77 8.85
C HIS A 93 -6.10 15.33 8.51
N LYS A 94 -6.89 14.72 7.63
CA LYS A 94 -6.59 13.39 7.07
C LYS A 94 -5.65 13.50 5.87
N GLU A 95 -4.62 14.33 6.01
CA GLU A 95 -3.68 14.69 4.94
C GLU A 95 -2.26 14.75 5.48
N ILE A 96 -1.30 14.33 4.65
CA ILE A 96 0.13 14.46 4.89
C ILE A 96 0.65 15.55 3.98
N CYS A 97 1.30 16.56 4.56
CA CYS A 97 2.07 17.54 3.80
C CYS A 97 3.44 16.95 3.46
N VAL A 98 3.82 17.06 2.20
CA VAL A 98 5.13 16.65 1.67
C VAL A 98 5.75 17.84 0.96
N THR A 99 6.90 18.30 1.45
CA THR A 99 7.67 19.38 0.82
C THR A 99 8.66 18.75 -0.14
N CYS A 100 8.46 18.96 -1.45
CA CYS A 100 9.27 18.34 -2.50
C CYS A 100 9.12 19.07 -3.85
N THR A 101 9.90 18.68 -4.85
CA THR A 101 9.74 19.18 -6.22
C THR A 101 8.51 18.57 -6.91
N PRO A 102 7.94 19.19 -7.95
CA PRO A 102 6.83 18.61 -8.71
C PRO A 102 7.10 17.19 -9.22
N ALA A 103 8.31 16.93 -9.72
CA ALA A 103 8.71 15.60 -10.19
C ALA A 103 8.70 14.55 -9.07
N GLN A 104 9.25 14.89 -7.89
CA GLN A 104 9.23 14.01 -6.73
C GLN A 104 7.81 13.76 -6.22
N TYR A 105 6.95 14.78 -6.25
CA TYR A 105 5.55 14.62 -5.88
C TYR A 105 4.82 13.62 -6.77
N ILE A 106 5.02 13.70 -8.10
CA ILE A 106 4.45 12.73 -9.05
C ILE A 106 4.93 11.31 -8.72
N GLU A 107 6.21 11.12 -8.44
CA GLU A 107 6.77 9.80 -8.09
C GLU A 107 6.15 9.25 -6.80
N ILE A 108 6.03 10.08 -5.76
CA ILE A 108 5.45 9.69 -4.47
C ILE A 108 3.98 9.29 -4.63
N GLU A 109 3.21 10.04 -5.39
CA GLU A 109 1.79 9.74 -5.59
C GLU A 109 1.59 8.49 -6.46
N ALA A 110 2.37 8.35 -7.54
CA ALA A 110 2.34 7.16 -8.39
C ALA A 110 2.66 5.89 -7.59
N ASP A 111 3.74 5.92 -6.79
CA ASP A 111 4.10 4.82 -5.91
C ASP A 111 3.00 4.55 -4.87
N PHE A 112 2.39 5.59 -4.31
CA PHE A 112 1.32 5.42 -3.34
C PHE A 112 0.09 4.75 -3.95
N GLU A 113 -0.37 5.17 -5.14
CA GLU A 113 -1.49 4.53 -5.84
C GLU A 113 -1.18 3.07 -6.17
N PHE A 114 0.04 2.79 -6.67
CA PHE A 114 0.49 1.43 -7.00
C PHE A 114 0.57 0.52 -5.77
N TYR A 115 1.33 0.91 -4.75
CA TYR A 115 1.54 0.07 -3.56
C TYR A 115 0.30 -0.06 -2.70
N LYS A 116 -0.60 0.93 -2.71
CA LYS A 116 -1.89 0.82 -2.02
C LYS A 116 -2.72 -0.34 -2.60
N ALA A 117 -2.85 -0.40 -3.92
CA ALA A 117 -3.59 -1.48 -4.58
C ALA A 117 -2.98 -2.85 -4.28
N ALA A 118 -1.66 -2.99 -4.45
CA ALA A 118 -0.95 -4.23 -4.15
C ALA A 118 -1.09 -4.65 -2.68
N TRP A 119 -1.05 -3.69 -1.75
CA TRP A 119 -1.23 -3.97 -0.32
C TRP A 119 -2.67 -4.42 0.00
N GLU A 120 -3.69 -3.85 -0.62
CA GLU A 120 -5.09 -4.26 -0.44
C GLU A 120 -5.33 -5.70 -0.91
N GLU A 121 -4.70 -6.11 -2.01
CA GLU A 121 -4.75 -7.50 -2.50
C GLU A 121 -4.10 -8.48 -1.53
N GLU A 122 -2.90 -8.17 -1.04
CA GLU A 122 -2.19 -9.00 -0.06
C GLU A 122 -2.93 -9.05 1.29
N LEU A 123 -3.58 -7.95 1.69
CA LEU A 123 -4.39 -7.90 2.91
C LEU A 123 -5.60 -8.83 2.83
N ALA A 124 -6.22 -8.96 1.65
CA ALA A 124 -7.32 -9.91 1.44
C ALA A 124 -6.85 -11.37 1.60
N ILE A 125 -5.66 -11.70 1.10
CA ILE A 125 -5.04 -13.03 1.28
C ILE A 125 -4.73 -13.27 2.76
N PHE A 126 -4.13 -12.29 3.44
CA PHE A 126 -3.87 -12.36 4.88
C PHE A 126 -5.16 -12.60 5.67
N TYR A 127 -6.24 -11.89 5.33
CA TYR A 127 -7.52 -12.05 6.00
C TYR A 127 -8.04 -13.48 5.86
N SER A 128 -8.05 -14.05 4.64
CA SER A 128 -8.41 -15.45 4.41
C SER A 128 -7.52 -16.41 5.21
N ALA A 129 -6.20 -16.21 5.19
CA ALA A 129 -5.26 -17.01 5.96
C ALA A 129 -5.54 -16.94 7.47
N PHE A 130 -5.85 -15.76 8.00
CA PHE A 130 -6.14 -15.54 9.41
C PHE A 130 -7.42 -16.26 9.86
N ILE A 131 -8.50 -16.17 9.06
CA ILE A 131 -9.75 -16.89 9.30
C ILE A 131 -9.49 -18.40 9.31
N SER A 132 -8.81 -18.92 8.29
CA SER A 132 -8.50 -20.35 8.15
C SER A 132 -7.61 -20.87 9.27
N LYS A 133 -6.56 -20.14 9.67
CA LYS A 133 -5.63 -20.55 10.72
C LYS A 133 -6.29 -20.62 12.10
N ASN A 134 -7.21 -19.71 12.36
CA ASN A 134 -7.92 -19.61 13.64
C ASN A 134 -9.26 -20.36 13.64
N ASP A 135 -9.60 -21.05 12.54
CA ASP A 135 -10.81 -21.86 12.42
C ASP A 135 -12.08 -21.04 12.72
N ILE A 136 -12.15 -19.82 12.18
CA ILE A 136 -13.27 -18.88 12.39
C ILE A 136 -14.37 -19.20 11.36
N PHE A 137 -14.91 -20.41 11.44
CA PHE A 137 -15.98 -20.92 10.58
C PHE A 137 -17.23 -21.24 11.40
N PRO A 138 -18.42 -21.16 10.78
CA PRO A 138 -19.65 -21.60 11.44
C PRO A 138 -19.62 -23.12 11.67
N PRO A 139 -20.34 -23.63 12.69
CA PRO A 139 -20.60 -25.06 12.81
C PRO A 139 -21.46 -25.55 11.62
N PRO A 140 -21.42 -26.85 11.28
CA PRO A 140 -22.06 -27.38 10.07
C PRO A 140 -23.54 -27.07 9.93
N GLU A 141 -24.27 -26.95 11.05
CA GLU A 141 -25.71 -26.64 11.06
C GLU A 141 -26.02 -25.20 10.63
N LEU A 142 -25.03 -24.31 10.73
CA LEU A 142 -25.12 -22.91 10.32
C LEU A 142 -24.43 -22.63 8.98
N ALA A 143 -23.74 -23.62 8.41
CA ALA A 143 -23.04 -23.48 7.14
C ALA A 143 -24.01 -23.59 5.96
N SER A 144 -24.07 -22.55 5.12
CA SER A 144 -24.68 -22.66 3.79
C SER A 144 -23.71 -23.33 2.81
N PRO A 145 -24.22 -23.98 1.74
CA PRO A 145 -23.36 -24.38 0.62
C PRO A 145 -22.59 -23.15 0.12
N SER A 146 -21.27 -23.26 -0.05
CA SER A 146 -20.46 -22.18 -0.59
C SER A 146 -20.52 -22.21 -2.11
N ASP A 147 -20.70 -21.03 -2.72
CA ASP A 147 -20.43 -20.79 -4.14
C ASP A 147 -18.93 -20.52 -4.31
N ASP A 148 -18.06 -21.39 -3.79
CA ASP A 148 -16.61 -21.19 -3.88
C ASP A 148 -16.20 -21.28 -5.35
N ASP A 149 -15.84 -20.12 -5.90
CA ASP A 149 -15.14 -20.01 -7.17
C ASP A 149 -13.86 -20.85 -7.12
N GLU A 150 -13.43 -21.34 -8.29
CA GLU A 150 -12.18 -22.09 -8.45
C GLU A 150 -11.00 -21.30 -7.85
N ILE A 151 -10.53 -21.74 -6.69
CA ILE A 151 -9.40 -21.10 -6.00
C ILE A 151 -8.14 -21.41 -6.81
N ASP A 152 -7.57 -20.39 -7.44
CA ASP A 152 -6.27 -20.47 -8.12
C ASP A 152 -5.21 -21.07 -7.17
N LEU A 153 -4.49 -22.09 -7.67
CA LEU A 153 -3.40 -22.78 -6.96
C LEU A 153 -2.36 -21.80 -6.41
N VAL A 154 -2.05 -20.72 -7.14
CA VAL A 154 -1.09 -19.69 -6.69
C VAL A 154 -1.61 -18.98 -5.44
N ARG A 155 -2.91 -18.64 -5.43
CA ARG A 155 -3.56 -17.99 -4.29
C ARG A 155 -3.59 -18.93 -3.09
N LEU A 156 -3.88 -20.21 -3.31
CA LEU A 156 -3.88 -21.22 -2.25
C LEU A 156 -2.50 -21.40 -1.61
N GLU A 157 -1.44 -21.42 -2.41
CA GLU A 157 -0.05 -21.49 -1.94
C GLU A 157 0.30 -20.28 -1.05
N LYS A 158 -0.05 -19.06 -1.51
CA LYS A 158 0.14 -17.83 -0.72
C LYS A 158 -0.60 -17.88 0.61
N VAL A 159 -1.87 -18.33 0.61
CA VAL A 159 -2.65 -18.48 1.85
C VAL A 159 -1.94 -19.43 2.81
N ARG A 160 -1.49 -20.60 2.34
CA ARG A 160 -0.75 -21.57 3.18
C ARG A 160 0.53 -20.97 3.75
N ALA A 161 1.30 -20.25 2.94
CA ALA A 161 2.53 -19.58 3.40
C ALA A 161 2.23 -18.54 4.50
N MET A 162 1.22 -17.69 4.30
CA MET A 162 0.81 -16.72 5.33
C MET A 162 0.29 -17.41 6.60
N MET A 163 -0.52 -18.47 6.47
CA MET A 163 -1.01 -19.26 7.60
C MET A 163 0.12 -19.86 8.44
N SER A 164 1.27 -20.17 7.84
CA SER A 164 2.44 -20.69 8.55
C SER A 164 3.04 -19.66 9.51
N GLY A 165 2.92 -18.37 9.21
CA GLY A 165 3.44 -17.28 10.05
C GLY A 165 2.43 -16.73 11.06
N ILE A 166 1.18 -17.16 11.01
CA ILE A 166 0.11 -16.70 11.92
C ILE A 166 0.02 -17.65 13.12
N ASP A 167 0.05 -17.12 14.33
CA ASP A 167 -0.22 -17.92 15.53
C ASP A 167 -1.70 -18.33 15.60
N ARG A 168 -1.95 -19.62 15.86
CA ARG A 168 -3.31 -20.08 16.14
C ARG A 168 -3.71 -19.61 17.54
N ARG A 169 -4.83 -18.90 17.64
CA ARG A 169 -5.41 -18.44 18.90
C ARG A 169 -6.74 -19.12 19.12
N THR A 170 -6.93 -19.69 20.31
CA THR A 170 -8.22 -20.24 20.74
C THR A 170 -8.75 -19.42 21.91
N ARG A 171 -10.04 -19.10 21.89
CA ARG A 171 -10.68 -18.32 22.96
C ARG A 171 -10.69 -19.07 24.30
N SER A 172 -10.63 -20.41 24.29
CA SER A 172 -10.55 -21.23 25.50
C SER A 172 -9.36 -20.85 26.40
N LYS A 173 -8.20 -20.54 25.81
CA LYS A 173 -7.00 -20.09 26.53
C LYS A 173 -7.11 -18.68 27.14
N ALA A 174 -8.14 -17.91 26.78
CA ALA A 174 -8.39 -16.57 27.31
C ALA A 174 -9.41 -16.55 28.46
N LEU A 175 -10.01 -17.71 28.80
CA LEU A 175 -10.95 -17.83 29.91
C LEU A 175 -10.17 -18.19 31.19
N PRO A 176 -10.41 -17.49 32.32
CA PRO A 176 -9.76 -17.85 33.58
C PRO A 176 -10.27 -19.23 34.04
N GLY A 177 -9.38 -20.23 34.08
CA GLY A 177 -9.67 -21.54 34.66
C GLY A 177 -9.39 -22.77 33.79
N SER A 178 -8.89 -22.64 32.55
CA SER A 178 -8.41 -23.81 31.80
C SER A 178 -7.01 -24.19 32.28
N MET A 179 -6.93 -25.10 33.25
CA MET A 179 -5.70 -25.88 33.47
C MET A 179 -5.44 -26.67 32.19
N GLU A 180 -4.28 -26.45 31.58
CA GLU A 180 -3.75 -27.36 30.56
C GLU A 180 -3.20 -28.57 31.33
N ASP A 181 -3.83 -29.73 31.16
CA ASP A 181 -3.15 -31.00 31.39
C ASP A 181 -2.12 -31.11 30.26
N ASP A 182 -0.88 -30.77 30.58
CA ASP A 182 0.29 -31.02 29.74
C ASP A 182 0.49 -32.54 29.62
N ASP A 183 -0.19 -33.17 28.66
CA ASP A 183 0.23 -34.46 28.10
C ASP A 183 1.10 -34.17 26.86
N ASP A 184 2.37 -33.83 27.13
CA ASP A 184 3.46 -33.90 26.15
C ASP A 184 4.10 -35.30 26.23
N GLU A 185 3.93 -36.10 25.17
CA GLU A 185 4.85 -37.17 24.75
C GLU A 185 5.55 -36.77 23.44
#